data_AF-A0A9D6YIM2-F1
#
_entry.id   AF-A0A9D6YIM2-F1
#
_cell.length_a   1.000
_cell.length_b   1.000
_cell.length_c   1.000
_cell.angle_alpha   90.00
_cell.angle_beta   90.00
_cell.angle_gamma   90.00
#
_symmetry.space_group_name_H-M   'P 1'
#
loop_
_entity.id
_entity.type
_entity.pdbx_description
1 polymer ?
#
loop_
_entity_poly.entity_id
_entity_poly.type
_entity_poly.pdbx_seq_one_letter_code
_entity_poly.pdbx_strand_id
1 'polypeptide(L)' 'EIAAFQEALRQAGADWQMIYYGGAVHSFSNPEAGPDKSKGAAFDARTAARSWKQMQAFFQEIFPGSK' A
#
# COMPACT_ATOMS: atom_id res chain seq x y z
N GLU A 1 -13.49 0.62 -11.17
CA GLU A 1 -13.32 0.88 -9.72
C GLU A 1 -12.08 1.71 -9.41
N ILE A 2 -10.85 1.24 -9.70
CA ILE A 2 -9.65 2.01 -9.36
C ILE A 2 -9.53 3.33 -10.16
N ALA A 3 -9.85 3.33 -11.47
CA ALA A 3 -9.80 4.55 -12.28
C ALA A 3 -10.79 5.64 -11.79
N ALA A 4 -11.99 5.23 -11.37
CA ALA A 4 -12.98 6.15 -10.82
C ALA A 4 -12.52 6.75 -9.49
N PHE A 5 -11.88 5.95 -8.62
CA PHE A 5 -11.31 6.44 -7.38
C PHE A 5 -10.15 7.41 -7.61
N GLN A 6 -9.22 7.08 -8.51
CA GLN A 6 -8.14 8.01 -8.89
C GLN A 6 -8.68 9.32 -9.45
N GLU A 7 -9.75 9.27 -10.24
CA GLU A 7 -10.38 10.45 -10.79
C GLU A 7 -11.05 11.31 -9.70
N ALA A 8 -11.74 10.69 -8.74
CA ALA A 8 -12.28 11.40 -7.59
C ALA A 8 -11.19 12.12 -6.78
N LEU A 9 -10.02 11.50 -6.58
CA LEU A 9 -8.88 12.14 -5.91
C LEU A 9 -8.30 13.31 -6.72
N ARG A 10 -8.23 13.21 -8.05
CA ARG A 10 -7.82 14.32 -8.93
C ARG A 10 -8.79 15.49 -8.84
N GLN A 11 -10.09 15.22 -8.93
CA GLN A 11 -11.14 16.24 -8.85
C GLN A 11 -11.18 16.92 -7.48
N ALA A 12 -10.84 16.19 -6.42
CA ALA A 12 -10.71 16.74 -5.07
C ALA A 12 -9.45 17.61 -4.88
N GLY A 13 -8.51 17.62 -5.83
CA GLY A 13 -7.23 18.32 -5.69
C GLY A 13 -6.35 17.75 -4.57
N ALA A 14 -6.53 16.48 -4.22
CA ALA A 14 -5.75 15.83 -3.17
C ALA A 14 -4.30 15.63 -3.62
N ASP A 15 -3.37 15.69 -2.67
CA ASP A 15 -2.01 15.18 -2.86
C ASP A 15 -2.02 13.68 -2.53
N TRP A 16 -1.81 12.83 -3.53
CA TRP A 16 -1.97 11.38 -3.39
C TRP A 16 -1.00 10.59 -4.25
N GLN A 17 -0.67 9.40 -3.76
CA GLN A 17 0.08 8.38 -4.48
C GLN A 17 -0.68 7.05 -4.40
N MET A 18 -0.63 6.26 -5.48
CA MET A 18 -1.15 4.90 -5.51
C MET A 18 -0.07 3.95 -5.98
N ILE A 19 0.24 2.94 -5.17
CA ILE A 19 1.34 2.01 -5.42
C ILE A 19 0.77 0.62 -5.68
N TYR A 20 1.10 0.04 -6.82
CA TYR A 20 0.70 -1.30 -7.21
C TYR A 20 1.82 -2.31 -6.94
N TYR A 21 1.52 -3.32 -6.13
CA TYR A 21 2.43 -4.43 -5.87
C TYR A 21 2.03 -5.66 -6.67
N GLY A 22 2.69 -5.87 -7.82
CA GLY A 22 2.42 -7.02 -8.68
C GLY A 22 2.56 -8.35 -7.95
N GLY A 23 1.55 -9.22 -8.10
CA GLY A 23 1.51 -10.55 -7.47
C GLY A 23 1.19 -10.54 -5.97
N ALA A 24 0.93 -9.39 -5.37
CA ALA A 24 0.34 -9.30 -4.04
C ALA A 24 -1.16 -9.59 -4.12
N VAL A 25 -1.68 -10.26 -3.10
CA VAL A 25 -3.12 -10.53 -2.93
C VAL A 25 -3.60 -9.87 -1.64
N HIS A 26 -4.85 -10.07 -1.23
CA HIS A 26 -5.35 -9.48 0.01
C HIS A 26 -4.51 -9.95 1.22
N SER A 27 -4.50 -9.17 2.30
CA SER A 27 -3.76 -9.52 3.53
C SER A 27 -2.23 -9.71 3.38
N PHE A 28 -1.61 -9.16 2.34
CA PHE A 28 -0.16 -9.29 2.11
C PHE A 28 0.73 -8.82 3.26
N SER A 29 0.23 -7.94 4.12
CA SER A 29 0.93 -7.41 5.30
C SER A 29 0.63 -8.18 6.59
N ASN A 30 -0.33 -9.12 6.61
CA ASN A 30 -0.69 -9.88 7.80
C ASN A 30 0.05 -11.23 7.81
N PRO A 31 1.01 -11.46 8.72
CA PRO A 31 1.73 -12.73 8.84
C PRO A 31 0.82 -13.94 9.09
N GLU A 32 -0.34 -13.74 9.72
CA GLU A 32 -1.30 -14.81 10.02
C GLU A 32 -2.08 -15.30 8.78
N ALA A 33 -2.01 -14.58 7.66
CA ALA A 33 -2.69 -14.96 6.42
C ALA A 33 -2.04 -16.17 5.71
N GLY A 34 -0.84 -16.60 6.14
CA GLY A 34 -0.09 -17.69 5.51
C GLY A 34 0.38 -17.37 4.08
N PRO A 35 1.19 -18.22 3.43
CA PRO A 35 1.80 -17.89 2.14
C PRO A 35 0.98 -18.30 0.89
N ASP A 36 -0.20 -18.92 1.06
CA ASP A 36 -0.97 -19.50 -0.04
C ASP A 36 -1.85 -18.47 -0.78
N LYS A 37 -1.35 -17.99 -1.93
CA LYS A 37 -2.03 -16.99 -2.75
C LYS A 37 -3.24 -17.52 -3.52
N SER A 38 -3.46 -18.84 -3.59
CA SER A 38 -4.52 -19.41 -4.43
C SER A 38 -5.93 -19.01 -3.96
N LYS A 39 -6.07 -18.61 -2.69
CA LYS A 39 -7.31 -18.15 -2.08
C LYS A 39 -7.51 -16.63 -2.15
N GLY A 40 -6.62 -15.91 -2.84
CA GLY A 40 -6.72 -14.45 -2.99
C GLY A 40 -6.38 -13.67 -1.71
N ALA A 41 -5.89 -14.31 -0.66
CA ALA A 41 -5.38 -13.68 0.55
C ALA A 41 -4.18 -14.47 1.09
N ALA A 42 -3.04 -13.81 1.26
CA ALA A 42 -1.79 -14.43 1.71
C ALA A 42 -0.77 -13.37 2.09
N PHE A 43 0.04 -13.67 3.11
CA PHE A 43 1.22 -12.93 3.50
C PHE A 43 2.30 -12.94 2.42
N ASP A 44 2.89 -11.77 2.16
CA ASP A 44 4.05 -11.61 1.28
C ASP A 44 5.05 -10.66 1.96
N ALA A 45 6.02 -11.25 2.66
CA ALA A 45 6.99 -10.50 3.47
C ALA A 45 7.73 -9.41 2.69
N ARG A 46 8.04 -9.66 1.42
CA ARG A 46 8.72 -8.68 0.55
C ARG A 46 7.81 -7.50 0.24
N THR A 47 6.54 -7.76 -0.07
CA THR A 47 5.56 -6.71 -0.34
C THR A 47 5.24 -5.91 0.92
N ALA A 48 5.06 -6.58 2.06
CA ALA A 48 4.85 -5.95 3.35
C ALA A 48 5.99 -4.99 3.72
N ALA A 49 7.25 -5.41 3.54
CA ALA A 49 8.42 -4.56 3.80
C ALA A 49 8.47 -3.35 2.86
N ARG A 50 8.13 -3.52 1.57
CA ARG A 50 8.09 -2.42 0.61
C ARG A 50 6.99 -1.42 0.94
N SER A 51 5.77 -1.88 1.26
CA SER A 51 4.67 -0.99 1.64
C SER A 51 4.97 -0.22 2.91
N TRP A 52 5.63 -0.87 3.88
CA TRP A 52 6.04 -0.22 5.11
C TRP A 52 7.06 0.91 4.85
N LYS A 53 8.07 0.65 4.02
CA LYS A 53 9.05 1.68 3.65
C LYS A 53 8.40 2.88 2.95
N GLN A 54 7.42 2.64 2.07
CA GLN A 54 6.69 3.72 1.39
C GLN A 54 5.86 4.56 2.37
N MET A 55 5.18 3.91 3.32
CA MET A 55 4.47 4.62 4.40
C MET A 55 5.43 5.48 5.24
N GLN A 56 6.60 4.94 5.61
CA GLN A 56 7.61 5.70 6.35
C GLN A 56 8.13 6.91 5.56
N ALA A 57 8.38 6.76 4.26
CA ALA A 57 8.81 7.86 3.40
C ALA A 57 7.75 8.98 3.34
N PHE A 58 6.47 8.62 3.18
CA PHE A 58 5.36 9.58 3.23
C PHE A 58 5.29 10.29 4.59
N PHE A 59 5.45 9.58 5.71
CA PHE A 59 5.46 10.22 7.03
C PHE A 59 6.64 11.16 7.23
N GLN A 60 7.82 10.83 6.70
CA GLN A 60 8.98 11.73 6.74
C GLN A 60 8.74 13.02 5.93
N GLU A 61 8.00 12.93 4.84
CA GLU A 61 7.62 14.08 4.01
C GLU A 61 6.66 15.01 4.74
N ILE A 62 5.60 14.48 5.36
CA ILE A 62 4.52 15.30 5.95
C ILE A 62 4.76 15.69 7.42
N PHE A 63 5.68 15.02 8.13
CA PHE A 63 6.06 15.35 9.50
C PHE A 63 7.55 15.74 9.63
N PRO A 64 8.01 16.81 8.94
CA PRO A 64 9.39 17.27 9.04
C PRO A 64 9.63 17.91 10.42
N GLY A 65 10.16 17.14 11.38
CA GLY A 65 10.45 17.63 12.74
C GLY A 65 10.55 16.56 13.81
N SER A 66 10.14 15.32 13.54
CA SER A 66 10.27 14.19 14.46
C SER A 66 11.72 13.67 14.48
N LYS A 67 12.59 14.34 15.23
CA LYS A 67 13.78 13.72 15.81
C LYS A 67 13.49 13.32 17.25
#